data_AF-A0A7J2HN02-F1
#
_entry.id   AF-A0A7J2HN02-F1
#
_cell.length_a   1.000
_cell.length_b   1.000
_cell.length_c   1.000
_cell.angle_alpha   90.00
_cell.angle_beta   90.00
_cell.angle_gamma   90.00
#
_symmetry.space_group_name_H-M   'P 1'
#
loop_
_entity.id
_entity.type
_entity.pdbx_description
1 polymer ?
#
loop_
_entity_poly.entity_id
_entity_poly.type
_entity_poly.pdbx_seq_one_letter_code
_entity_poly.pdbx_strand_id
1 'polypeptide(L)' 'RCNLITIDALSLAEKAGNKVVKNVVLLGALSALNILPFSHDVLLKSILANIPEKYVSINKRAFELGRDAVIKQRKT' A
#
# COMPACT_ATOMS: atom_id res chain seq x y z
N ARG A 1 23.40 8.22 -1.39
CA ARG A 1 23.12 6.78 -1.64
C ARG A 1 21.63 6.64 -1.92
N CYS A 2 21.25 6.00 -3.02
CA CYS A 2 19.84 5.75 -3.37
C CYS A 2 19.48 4.31 -2.99
N ASN A 3 18.29 4.08 -2.44
CA ASN A 3 17.76 2.74 -2.18
C ASN A 3 16.58 2.51 -3.12
N LEU A 4 16.72 1.58 -4.06
CA LEU A 4 15.71 1.26 -5.06
C LEU A 4 14.91 0.04 -4.59
N ILE A 5 13.59 0.21 -4.53
CA ILE A 5 12.64 -0.84 -4.15
C ILE A 5 11.63 -0.95 -5.28
N THR A 6 11.54 -2.13 -5.89
CA THR A 6 10.67 -2.40 -7.02
C THR A 6 9.53 -3.32 -6.61
N ILE A 7 8.31 -2.89 -6.86
CA ILE A 7 7.10 -3.69 -6.63
C ILE A 7 6.21 -3.68 -7.87
N ASP A 8 5.59 -4.82 -8.16
CA ASP A 8 4.56 -4.90 -9.20
C ASP A 8 3.21 -4.46 -8.62
N ALA A 9 3.01 -3.14 -8.61
CA ALA A 9 1.80 -2.55 -8.05
C ALA A 9 0.53 -2.93 -8.82
N LEU A 10 0.64 -3.21 -10.12
CA LEU A 10 -0.52 -3.57 -10.95
C LEU A 10 -1.02 -4.97 -10.58
N SER A 11 -0.12 -5.94 -10.53
CA SER A 11 -0.46 -7.32 -10.13
C SER A 11 -1.01 -7.37 -8.70
N LEU A 12 -0.49 -6.54 -7.79
CA LEU A 12 -1.00 -6.45 -6.42
C LEU A 12 -2.39 -5.80 -6.35
N ALA A 13 -2.66 -4.79 -7.18
CA ALA A 13 -3.98 -4.16 -7.26
C ALA A 13 -5.03 -5.12 -7.85
N GLU A 14 -4.65 -5.90 -8.86
CA GLU A 14 -5.48 -6.98 -9.41
C GLU A 14 -5.80 -8.02 -8.33
N LYS A 15 -4.82 -8.44 -7.52
CA LYS A 15 -5.02 -9.34 -6.38
C LYS A 15 -5.90 -8.74 -5.28
N ALA A 16 -5.90 -7.42 -5.11
CA ALA A 16 -6.81 -6.72 -4.21
C ALA A 16 -8.26 -6.71 -4.73
N GLY A 17 -8.45 -6.91 -6.04
CA GLY A 17 -9.76 -7.00 -6.69
C GLY A 17 -10.06 -5.86 -7.66
N ASN A 18 -9.16 -4.86 -7.81
CA ASN A 18 -9.37 -3.77 -8.76
C ASN A 18 -8.06 -3.09 -9.18
N LYS A 19 -7.79 -2.98 -10.49
CA LYS A 19 -6.58 -2.30 -10.99
C LYS A 19 -6.50 -0.82 -10.58
N VAL A 20 -7.65 -0.17 -10.34
CA VAL A 20 -7.74 1.24 -9.94
C VAL A 20 -7.09 1.49 -8.59
N VAL A 21 -7.02 0.50 -7.70
CA VAL A 21 -6.43 0.68 -6.36
C VAL A 21 -4.90 0.56 -6.33
N LYS A 22 -4.24 0.59 -7.50
CA LYS A 22 -2.77 0.62 -7.64
C LYS A 22 -2.09 1.71 -6.80
N ASN A 23 -2.69 2.90 -6.74
CA ASN A 23 -2.12 4.00 -5.96
C ASN A 23 -2.08 3.67 -4.46
N VAL A 24 -3.09 2.97 -3.96
CA VAL A 24 -3.16 2.56 -2.55
C VAL A 24 -2.16 1.45 -2.24
N VAL A 25 -1.87 0.56 -3.19
CA VAL A 25 -0.76 -0.38 -3.10
C VAL A 25 0.58 0.36 -2.92
N LEU A 26 0.83 1.38 -3.74
CA LEU A 26 2.08 2.18 -3.65
C LEU A 26 2.18 2.92 -2.31
N LEU A 27 1.07 3.45 -1.78
CA LEU A 27 1.04 4.09 -0.45
C LEU A 27 1.29 3.08 0.67
N GLY A 28 0.73 1.88 0.57
CA GLY A 28 1.02 0.76 1.46
C GLY A 28 2.52 0.43 1.47
N ALA A 29 3.11 0.29 0.29
CA ALA A 29 4.54 0.05 0.12
C ALA A 29 5.41 1.16 0.73
N LEU A 30 5.06 2.42 0.47
CA LEU A 30 5.74 3.58 1.05
C LEU A 30 5.69 3.57 2.58
N SER A 31 4.56 3.17 3.17
CA SER A 31 4.39 3.09 4.63
C SER A 31 5.31 2.05 5.28
N ALA A 32 5.73 1.00 4.55
CA ALA A 32 6.66 -0.01 5.04
C ALA A 32 8.12 0.47 5.12
N LEU A 33 8.44 1.61 4.50
CA LEU A 33 9.80 2.14 4.50
C LEU A 33 10.21 2.74 5.85
N ASN A 34 9.24 3.08 6.71
CA ASN A 34 9.44 3.79 7.99
C ASN A 34 10.20 5.12 7.82
N ILE A 35 10.03 5.79 6.67
CA ILE A 35 10.63 7.11 6.38
C ILE A 35 9.64 8.27 6.59
N LEU A 36 8.38 7.95 6.81
CA LEU A 36 7.32 8.95 7.00
C LEU A 36 7.30 9.39 8.47
N PRO A 37 6.98 10.67 8.75
CA PRO A 37 6.93 11.20 10.11
C PRO A 37 5.66 10.79 10.89
N PHE A 38 4.99 9.71 10.48
CA PHE A 38 3.74 9.21 11.06
C PHE A 38 3.60 7.71 10.86
N SER A 39 2.70 7.07 11.63
CA SER A 39 2.48 5.63 11.55
C SER A 39 1.66 5.22 10.32
N HIS A 40 1.85 3.97 9.89
CA HIS A 40 1.05 3.37 8.82
C HIS A 40 -0.45 3.37 9.13
N ASP A 41 -0.86 3.26 10.39
CA ASP A 41 -2.26 3.35 10.82
C ASP A 41 -2.88 4.71 10.52
N VAL A 42 -2.14 5.81 10.75
CA VAL A 42 -2.60 7.17 10.46
C VAL A 42 -2.81 7.35 8.96
N LEU A 43 -1.87 6.84 8.15
CA LEU A 43 -1.99 6.86 6.70
C LEU A 43 -3.19 6.04 6.21
N LEU A 44 -3.35 4.81 6.72
CA LEU A 44 -4.47 3.95 6.35
C LEU A 44 -5.81 4.60 6.71
N LYS A 45 -5.96 5.13 7.92
CA LYS A 45 -7.18 5.85 8.35
C LYS A 45 -7.49 7.02 7.43
N SER A 46 -6.48 7.81 7.06
CA SER A 46 -6.65 8.96 6.16
C SER A 46 -7.09 8.52 4.76
N ILE A 47 -6.51 7.43 4.23
CA ILE A 47 -6.91 6.86 2.95
C ILE A 47 -8.37 6.41 3.00
N LEU A 48 -8.76 5.64 4.03
CA LEU A 48 -10.12 5.09 4.14
C LEU A 48 -11.18 6.18 4.35
N ALA A 49 -10.84 7.29 5.01
CA ALA A 49 -11.74 8.43 5.21
C ALA A 49 -12.05 9.20 3.91
N ASN A 50 -11.20 9.11 2.89
CA ASN A 50 -11.35 9.81 1.61
C ASN A 50 -11.91 8.91 0.49
N ILE A 51 -12.33 7.68 0.81
CA ILE A 51 -12.79 6.69 -0.16
C ILE A 51 -14.25 6.34 0.12
N PRO A 52 -15.11 6.20 -0.90
CA PRO A 52 -16.49 5.77 -0.69
C PRO A 52 -16.54 4.41 0.01
N GLU A 53 -17.47 4.24 0.96
CA GLU A 53 -17.56 3.05 1.82
C GLU A 53 -17.54 1.72 1.04
N LYS A 54 -18.16 1.69 -0.14
CA LYS A 54 -18.19 0.54 -1.06
C LYS A 54 -16.79 0.02 -1.44
N TYR A 55 -15.77 0.89 -1.42
CA TYR A 55 -14.40 0.56 -1.84
C TYR A 55 -13.41 0.45 -0.67
N VAL A 56 -13.85 0.67 0.58
CA VAL A 56 -12.98 0.64 1.76
C VAL A 56 -12.28 -0.71 1.91
N SER A 57 -13.00 -1.82 1.71
CA SER A 57 -12.45 -3.17 1.85
C SER A 57 -11.34 -3.46 0.83
N ILE A 58 -11.57 -3.12 -0.44
CA ILE A 58 -10.62 -3.33 -1.54
C ILE A 58 -9.37 -2.46 -1.33
N ASN A 59 -9.55 -1.19 -0.96
CA ASN A 59 -8.43 -0.28 -0.73
C ASN A 59 -7.62 -0.66 0.52
N LYS A 60 -8.28 -1.10 1.60
CA LYS A 60 -7.59 -1.63 2.78
C LYS A 60 -6.71 -2.82 2.41
N ARG A 61 -7.25 -3.79 1.66
CA ARG A 61 -6.51 -4.95 1.18
C ARG A 61 -5.34 -4.57 0.27
N ALA A 62 -5.54 -3.59 -0.61
CA ALA A 62 -4.47 -3.07 -1.48
C ALA A 62 -3.32 -2.44 -0.68
N PHE A 63 -3.65 -1.66 0.35
CA PHE A 63 -2.67 -1.05 1.25
C PHE A 63 -1.83 -2.13 1.96
N GLU A 64 -2.49 -3.14 2.53
CA GLU A 64 -1.83 -4.26 3.20
C GLU A 64 -0.91 -5.03 2.25
N LEU A 65 -1.38 -5.36 1.04
CA LEU A 65 -0.59 -6.05 0.02
C LEU A 65 0.67 -5.27 -0.40
N GLY A 66 0.55 -3.95 -0.56
CA GLY A 66 1.69 -3.10 -0.87
C GLY A 66 2.72 -3.07 0.26
N ARG A 67 2.25 -2.97 1.50
CA ARG A 67 3.10 -2.94 2.69
C ARG A 67 3.87 -4.26 2.86
N ASP A 68 3.17 -5.38 2.70
CA ASP A 68 3.74 -6.72 2.79
C ASP A 68 4.77 -7.00 1.71
N ALA A 69 4.56 -6.50 0.49
CA ALA A 69 5.51 -6.68 -0.62
C ALA A 69 6.89 -6.10 -0.28
N VAL A 70 6.92 -4.90 0.30
CA VAL A 70 8.17 -4.24 0.72
C VAL A 70 8.78 -4.93 1.94
N ILE A 71 7.99 -5.36 2.92
CA ILE A 71 8.49 -6.08 4.10
C ILE A 71 9.16 -7.40 3.68
N LYS A 72 8.56 -8.14 2.73
CA LYS A 72 9.15 -9.38 2.20
C LYS A 72 10.45 -9.13 1.44
N GLN A 73 10.47 -8.10 0.58
CA GLN A 73 11.66 -7.75 -0.19
C GLN A 73 12.83 -7.27 0.69
N ARG A 74 12.56 -6.68 1.85
CA ARG A 74 13.60 -6.30 2.84
C ARG A 74 14.17 -7.46 3.65
N LYS A 75 13.48 -8.60 3.72
CA LYS A 75 13.94 -9.81 4.42
C LYS A 75 14.79 -10.73 3.54
N THR A 76 14.85 -10.44 2.25
CA THR A 76 15.66 -11.17 1.26
C THR A 76 16.89 -10.33 0.95
#